data_AF-A0AAD7GYJ7-F1
#
_entry.id   AF-A0AAD7GYJ7-F1
#
_cell.length_a   1.000
_cell.length_b   1.000
_cell.length_c   1.000
_cell.angle_alpha   90.00
_cell.angle_beta   90.00
_cell.angle_gamma   90.00
#
_symmetry.space_group_name_H-M   'P 1'
#
loop_
_entity.id
_entity.type
_entity.pdbx_description
1 polymer ?
#
loop_
_entity_poly.entity_id
_entity_poly.type
_entity_poly.pdbx_seq_one_letter_code
_entity_poly.pdbx_strand_id
1 'polypeptide(L)' 'WNHGQACCTGSHIFVQAGICDKFLAEFTKKTASINVGDPFSPGVDQGPQVSQLQYDVV' A
#
# COMPACT_ATOMS: atom_id res chain seq x y z
N TRP A 1 -2.18 4.99 -1.50
CA TRP A 1 -2.55 6.41 -1.32
C TRP A 1 -2.95 6.63 0.13
N ASN A 2 -2.54 7.73 0.75
CA ASN A 2 -2.67 8.02 2.20
C ASN A 2 -2.40 6.82 3.13
N HIS A 3 -1.55 5.90 2.68
CA HIS A 3 -1.09 4.71 3.42
C HIS A 3 -2.23 3.83 3.96
N GLY A 4 -3.33 3.75 3.19
CA GLY A 4 -4.52 2.97 3.56
C GLY A 4 -5.45 3.68 4.54
N GLN A 5 -5.11 4.89 4.99
CA GLN A 5 -5.91 5.70 5.91
C GLN A 5 -6.94 6.53 5.14
N ALA A 6 -7.76 5.85 4.35
CA ALA A 6 -8.87 6.46 3.61
C ALA A 6 -10.11 5.57 3.72
N CYS A 7 -11.27 6.18 3.92
CA CYS A 7 -12.55 5.47 4.05
C CYS A 7 -12.91 4.64 2.81
N CYS A 8 -12.42 5.06 1.64
CA CYS A 8 -12.66 4.40 0.35
C CYS A 8 -11.44 3.58 -0.12
N THR A 9 -10.59 3.10 0.80
CA THR A 9 -9.44 2.27 0.43
C THR A 9 -9.91 0.95 -0.17
N GLY A 10 -9.40 0.61 -1.36
CA GLY A 10 -9.62 -0.69 -2.01
C GLY A 10 -8.81 -1.80 -1.34
N SER A 11 -9.14 -2.14 -0.09
CA SER A 11 -8.44 -3.16 0.70
C SER A 11 -8.77 -4.58 0.30
N HIS A 12 -9.86 -4.79 -0.45
CA HIS A 12 -10.28 -6.10 -0.94
C HIS A 12 -10.33 -6.11 -2.47
N ILE A 13 -9.41 -6.86 -3.09
CA ILE A 13 -9.25 -6.92 -4.55
C ILE A 13 -9.75 -8.28 -5.04
N PHE A 14 -10.73 -8.29 -5.94
CA PHE A 14 -11.16 -9.49 -6.66
C PHE A 14 -10.40 -9.61 -7.97
N VAL A 15 -9.81 -10.78 -8.21
CA VAL A 15 -9.01 -11.06 -9.41
C VAL A 15 -9.59 -12.29 -10.11
N GLN A 16 -9.70 -12.23 -11.43
CA GLN A 16 -10.14 -13.36 -12.22
C GLN A 16 -9.13 -14.52 -12.10
N ALA A 17 -9.63 -15.74 -11.84
CA ALA A 17 -8.79 -16.92 -11.60
C ALA A 17 -7.68 -17.14 -12.64
N GLY A 18 -7.98 -16.95 -13.93
CA GLY A 18 -7.03 -17.18 -15.02
C GLY A 18 -5.82 -16.24 -15.06
N ILE A 19 -5.83 -15.14 -14.28
CA ILE A 19 -4.71 -14.19 -14.20
C ILE A 19 -4.19 -14.00 -12.78
N CYS A 20 -4.66 -14.79 -11.81
CA CYS A 20 -4.36 -14.58 -10.39
C CYS A 20 -2.85 -14.53 -10.12
N ASP A 21 -2.11 -15.52 -10.59
CA ASP A 21 -0.67 -15.62 -10.36
C ASP A 21 0.11 -14.47 -11.02
N LYS A 22 -0.28 -14.09 -12.24
CA LYS A 22 0.34 -12.98 -12.96
C LYS A 22 0.07 -11.65 -12.25
N PHE A 23 -1.17 -11.42 -11.82
CA PHE A 23 -1.54 -10.23 -11.06
C PHE A 23 -0.74 -10.17 -9.76
N LEU A 24 -0.67 -11.29 -9.02
CA LEU A 24 0.04 -11.35 -7.74
C LEU A 24 1.53 -11.03 -7.92
N ALA A 25 2.20 -11.61 -8.93
CA ALA A 25 3.59 -11.34 -9.20
C ALA A 25 3.88 -9.85 -9.49
N GLU A 26 3.10 -9.24 -10.38
CA GLU A 26 3.27 -7.82 -10.73
C GLU A 26 2.87 -6.89 -9.57
N PHE A 27 1.79 -7.23 -8.85
CA PHE A 27 1.34 -6.47 -7.69
C PHE A 27 2.42 -6.48 -6.59
N THR A 28 2.95 -7.64 -6.22
CA THR A 28 4.03 -7.77 -5.24
C THR A 28 5.29 -7.02 -5.67
N LYS A 29 5.67 -7.12 -6.94
CA LYS A 29 6.82 -6.37 -7.49
C LYS A 29 6.60 -4.86 -7.36
N LYS A 30 5.40 -4.38 -7.65
CA LYS A 30 5.07 -2.95 -7.57
C LYS A 30 4.99 -2.46 -6.12
N THR A 31 4.42 -3.24 -5.20
CA THR A 31 4.35 -2.85 -3.79
C THR A 31 5.72 -2.87 -3.13
N ALA A 32 6.60 -3.80 -3.50
CA ALA A 32 7.99 -3.82 -3.03
C ALA A 32 8.81 -2.60 -3.48
N SER A 33 8.39 -1.89 -4.54
CA SER A 33 9.06 -0.69 -5.02
C SER A 33 8.58 0.61 -4.36
N ILE A 34 7.68 0.55 -3.38
CA ILE A 34 7.14 1.72 -2.69
C ILE A 34 8.22 2.28 -1.76
N ASN A 35 8.61 3.53 -1.98
CA ASN A 35 9.59 4.22 -1.14
C ASN A 35 8.90 4.76 0.11
N VAL A 36 9.17 4.15 1.26
CA VAL A 36 8.65 4.58 2.56
C VAL A 36 9.64 5.53 3.23
N GLY A 37 9.18 6.68 3.74
CA GLY A 37 10.09 7.66 4.35
C GLY A 37 9.41 8.91 4.88
N ASP A 38 10.21 9.96 5.06
CA ASP A 38 9.74 11.28 5.49
C ASP A 38 8.78 11.86 4.43
N PRO A 39 7.54 12.25 4.79
CA PRO A 39 6.56 12.77 3.85
C PRO A 39 6.97 14.08 3.14
N PHE A 40 7.97 14.80 3.64
CA PHE A 40 8.51 16.00 3.00
C PHE A 40 9.72 15.73 2.08
N SER A 41 10.26 14.50 2.11
CA SER A 41 11.41 14.14 1.27
C SER A 41 10.99 13.86 -0.17
N PRO A 42 11.75 14.34 -1.18
CA PRO A 42 11.46 14.04 -2.57
C PRO A 42 11.62 12.54 -2.86
N GLY A 43 10.72 11.99 -3.67
CA GLY A 43 10.76 10.58 -4.07
C GLY A 43 10.19 9.59 -3.06
N VAL A 44 9.62 10.07 -1.94
CA VAL A 44 8.87 9.23 -1.00
C VAL A 44 7.45 9.00 -1.54
N ASP A 45 7.08 7.74 -1.70
CA ASP A 45 5.73 7.32 -2.11
C ASP A 45 4.80 7.15 -0.90
N GLN A 46 5.37 6.81 0.25
CA GLN A 46 4.64 6.48 1.47
C GLN A 46 5.23 7.10 2.74
N GLY A 47 4.43 7.94 3.41
CA GLY A 47 4.71 8.48 4.74
C GLY A 47 4.18 7.59 5.88
N PRO A 48 4.17 8.11 7.12
CA PRO A 48 3.81 7.35 8.30
C PRO A 48 2.29 7.14 8.45
N GLN A 49 1.91 6.26 9.38
CA GLN A 49 0.56 6.24 9.94
C GLN A 49 0.34 7.46 10.84
N VAL A 50 -0.91 7.83 11.09
CA VAL A 50 -1.28 9.07 11.81
C VAL A 50 -0.84 9.08 13.29
N SER A 51 -0.72 7.92 13.92
CA SER A 51 -0.36 7.78 15.34
C SER A 51 0.18 6.39 15.65
N GLN A 52 0.84 6.24 16.81
CA GLN A 52 1.29 4.93 17.31
C GLN A 52 0.10 3.98 17.52
N LEU A 53 -1.01 4.48 18.09
CA LEU A 53 -2.20 3.65 18.28
C LEU A 53 -2.71 3.09 16.95
N GLN A 54 -2.77 3.91 15.91
CA GLN A 54 -3.17 3.44 14.58
C GLN A 54 -2.15 2.43 14.03
N TYR A 55 -0.85 2.66 14.24
CA TYR A 55 0.18 1.75 13.77
C TYR A 55 0.09 0.36 14.43
N ASP A 56 -0.23 0.30 15.73
CA ASP A 56 -0.25 -0.94 16.50
C ASP A 56 -1.47 -1.83 16.21
N VAL A 57 -2.54 -1.28 15.64
CA VAL A 57 -3.82 -1.99 15.40
C VAL A 57 -4.04 -2.40 13.95
N VAL A 58 -3.16 -1.98 13.04
CA VAL A 58 -3.24 -2.28 11.60
C VAL A 58 -2.50 -3.56 11.24
#